data_AF-A0A969H1Q1-F1
#
_entry.id   AF-A0A969H1Q1-F1
#
_cell.length_a   1.000
_cell.length_b   1.000
_cell.length_c   1.000
_cell.angle_alpha   90.00
_cell.angle_beta   90.00
_cell.angle_gamma   90.00
#
_symmetry.space_group_name_H-M   'P 1'
#
loop_
_entity.id
_entity.type
_entity.pdbx_description
1 polymer ?
#
loop_
_entity_poly.entity_id
_entity_poly.type
_entity_poly.pdbx_seq_one_letter_code
_entity_poly.pdbx_strand_id
1 'polypeptide(L)'
;IIWQEEYVTDVVDSPELGRVGPVPYSRTGSHRSDGFLLAQGPEIEPGSSAPEGHALDLAPTVLSLMGASIPPHFEGRPLIETLILTK
;
A
#
# COMPACT_ATOMS: atom_id res chain seq x y z
N ILE A 1 -3.28 6.83 21.16
CA ILE A 1 -4.15 6.23 20.12
C ILE A 1 -3.71 4.77 20.01
N ILE A 2 -4.60 3.83 20.26
CA ILE A 2 -4.32 2.40 20.04
C ILE A 2 -4.94 2.06 18.68
N TRP A 3 -4.09 1.71 17.72
CA TRP A 3 -4.53 1.26 16.41
C TRP A 3 -4.87 -0.23 16.49
N GLN A 4 -6.04 -0.61 15.99
CA GLN A 4 -6.48 -1.99 15.86
C GLN A 4 -7.28 -2.13 14.56
N GLU A 5 -7.10 -3.25 13.87
CA GLU A 5 -7.82 -3.54 12.62
C GLU A 5 -8.56 -4.89 12.68
N GLU A 6 -8.49 -5.61 13.80
CA GLU A 6 -9.03 -6.97 13.91
C GLU A 6 -10.56 -7.00 13.84
N TYR A 7 -11.21 -5.98 14.40
CA TYR A 7 -12.66 -5.83 14.37
C TYR A 7 -13.08 -4.41 14.01
N VAL A 8 -14.30 -4.30 13.50
CA VAL A 8 -14.90 -3.02 13.14
C VAL A 8 -15.09 -2.18 14.39
N THR A 9 -14.71 -0.91 14.33
CA THR A 9 -15.14 0.06 15.34
C THR A 9 -16.59 0.43 15.07
N ASP A 10 -17.50 -0.03 15.93
CA ASP A 10 -18.93 0.24 15.83
C ASP A 10 -19.44 1.18 16.94
N VAL A 11 -18.66 1.36 18.01
CA VAL A 11 -18.98 2.20 19.16
C VAL A 11 -17.84 3.18 19.48
N VAL A 12 -18.22 4.42 19.83
CA VAL A 12 -17.32 5.41 20.44
C VAL A 12 -17.93 5.88 21.76
N ASP A 13 -17.14 5.84 22.84
CA ASP A 13 -17.54 6.30 24.17
C ASP A 13 -16.75 7.56 24.57
N SER A 14 -17.47 8.54 25.11
CA SER A 14 -16.90 9.75 25.71
C SER A 14 -17.51 9.99 27.10
N PRO A 15 -16.70 10.31 28.14
CA PRO A 15 -17.23 10.64 29.45
C PRO A 15 -18.05 11.93 29.45
N GLU A 16 -17.84 12.83 28.48
CA GLU A 16 -18.54 14.11 28.38
C GLU A 16 -19.77 14.05 27.46
N LEU A 17 -19.66 13.29 26.36
CA LEU A 17 -20.67 13.28 25.28
C LEU A 17 -21.52 12.00 25.26
N GLY A 18 -21.19 11.03 26.10
CA GLY A 18 -21.83 9.72 26.13
C GLY A 18 -21.38 8.80 24.99
N ARG A 19 -22.24 7.85 24.64
CA ARG A 19 -21.97 6.78 23.66
C ARG A 19 -22.61 7.07 22.31
N VAL A 20 -21.85 6.84 21.23
CA VAL A 20 -22.37 6.78 19.86
C VAL A 20 -22.15 5.37 19.31
N GLY A 21 -23.23 4.69 18.87
CA GLY A 21 -23.22 3.32 18.36
C GLY A 21 -24.03 2.32 19.22
N PRO A 22 -24.05 1.02 18.87
CA PRO A 22 -23.34 0.40 17.76
C PRO A 22 -23.94 0.80 16.41
N VAL A 23 -23.10 1.15 15.44
CA VAL A 23 -23.53 1.46 14.06
C VAL A 23 -23.46 0.18 13.22
N PRO A 24 -24.51 -0.18 12.45
CA PRO A 24 -24.47 -1.37 11.61
C PRO A 24 -23.34 -1.26 10.58
N TYR A 25 -22.54 -2.32 10.48
CA TYR A 25 -21.44 -2.37 9.51
C TYR A 25 -21.98 -2.69 8.12
N SER A 26 -22.17 -1.65 7.31
CA SER A 26 -22.63 -1.77 5.91
C SER A 26 -21.50 -1.51 4.89
N ARG A 27 -20.23 -1.54 5.32
CA ARG A 27 -19.09 -1.40 4.40
C ARG A 27 -18.57 -2.77 4.00
N THR A 28 -18.48 -3.02 2.70
CA THR A 28 -17.91 -4.26 2.15
C THR A 28 -16.37 -4.27 2.15
N GLY A 29 -15.73 -3.19 2.59
CA GLY A 29 -14.27 -3.07 2.62
C GLY A 29 -13.77 -2.09 3.68
N SER A 30 -12.54 -2.32 4.13
CA SER A 30 -11.76 -1.44 5.00
C SER A 30 -10.37 -1.26 4.38
N HIS A 31 -9.69 -0.18 4.70
CA HIS A 31 -8.25 -0.11 4.48
C HIS A 31 -7.56 -1.09 5.46
N ARG A 32 -6.55 -1.79 4.94
CA ARG A 32 -5.67 -2.67 5.69
C ARG A 32 -4.24 -2.16 5.48
N SER A 33 -3.40 -2.33 6.49
CA SER A 33 -1.96 -2.02 6.35
C SER A 33 -1.29 -2.89 5.29
N ASP A 34 -1.77 -4.12 5.15
CA ASP A 34 -1.14 -5.14 4.32
C ASP A 34 -1.76 -5.17 2.92
N GLY A 35 -0.91 -5.35 1.91
CA GLY A 35 -1.30 -5.45 0.52
C GLY A 35 -0.56 -6.56 -0.21
N PHE A 36 -0.80 -6.68 -1.51
CA PHE A 36 -0.07 -7.58 -2.39
C PHE A 36 0.27 -6.86 -3.70
N LEU A 37 1.34 -7.31 -4.35
CA LEU A 37 1.76 -6.81 -5.66
C LEU A 37 1.66 -7.94 -6.68
N LEU A 38 0.99 -7.66 -7.79
CA LEU A 38 1.04 -8.51 -8.99
C LEU A 38 1.58 -7.65 -10.13
N ALA A 39 2.59 -8.17 -10.82
CA ALA A 39 3.21 -7.50 -11.94
C ALA A 39 3.39 -8.49 -13.10
N GLN A 40 3.15 -8.02 -14.32
CA GLN A 40 3.31 -8.80 -15.54
C GLN A 40 3.83 -7.88 -16.64
N GLY A 41 4.83 -8.35 -17.37
CA GLY A 41 5.41 -7.61 -18.48
C GLY A 41 6.54 -8.38 -19.14
N PRO A 42 7.04 -7.91 -20.29
CA PRO A 42 8.12 -8.57 -21.03
C PRO A 42 9.43 -8.66 -20.24
N GLU A 43 9.64 -7.75 -19.28
CA GLU A 43 10.85 -7.68 -18.44
C GLU A 43 10.66 -8.30 -17.05
N ILE A 44 9.50 -8.89 -16.78
CA ILE A 44 9.19 -9.50 -15.47
C ILE A 44 9.24 -11.01 -15.62
N GLU A 45 10.24 -11.62 -14.98
CA GLU A 45 10.42 -13.08 -14.98
C GLU A 45 9.21 -13.77 -14.34
N PRO A 46 8.55 -14.73 -15.03
CA PRO A 46 7.42 -15.46 -14.47
C PRO A 46 7.75 -16.18 -13.17
N GLY A 47 6.88 -16.05 -12.17
CA GLY A 47 7.06 -16.69 -10.86
C GLY A 47 8.15 -16.06 -9.99
N SER A 48 8.71 -14.92 -10.39
CA SER A 48 9.60 -14.13 -9.54
C SER A 48 8.83 -13.44 -8.40
N SER A 49 9.59 -12.95 -7.41
CA SER A 49 9.05 -12.21 -6.27
C SER A 49 9.79 -10.88 -6.12
N ALA A 50 9.05 -9.85 -5.72
CA ALA A 50 9.63 -8.59 -5.27
C ALA A 50 9.97 -8.69 -3.77
N PRO A 51 10.95 -7.90 -3.29
CA PRO A 51 11.15 -7.77 -1.85
C PRO A 51 9.90 -7.19 -1.19
N GLU A 52 9.76 -7.46 0.11
CA GLU A 52 8.78 -6.74 0.93
C GLU A 52 9.02 -5.22 0.83
N GLY A 53 7.93 -4.49 0.77
CA GLY A 53 7.93 -3.07 0.44
C GLY A 53 6.83 -2.31 1.15
N HIS A 54 6.94 -0.99 1.09
CA HIS A 54 5.96 -0.07 1.61
C HIS A 54 5.07 0.46 0.48
N ALA A 55 3.85 0.92 0.78
CA ALA A 55 2.97 1.52 -0.24
C ALA A 55 3.62 2.72 -0.97
N LEU A 56 4.55 3.42 -0.31
CA LEU A 56 5.31 4.53 -0.89
C LEU A 56 6.30 4.09 -1.99
N ASP A 57 6.66 2.81 -2.03
CA ASP A 57 7.58 2.25 -3.02
C ASP A 57 6.90 2.04 -4.39
N LEU A 58 5.56 2.05 -4.43
CA LEU A 58 4.80 1.80 -5.66
C LEU A 58 5.09 2.86 -6.73
N ALA A 59 5.06 4.14 -6.37
CA ALA A 59 5.27 5.21 -7.34
C ALA A 59 6.71 5.23 -7.91
N PRO A 60 7.79 5.14 -7.09
CA PRO A 60 9.14 4.90 -7.59
C PRO A 60 9.26 3.66 -8.49
N THR A 61 8.59 2.55 -8.15
CA THR A 61 8.62 1.32 -8.95
C THR A 61 8.04 1.54 -10.35
N VAL A 62 6.88 2.20 -10.45
CA VAL A 62 6.26 2.51 -11.74
C VAL A 62 7.15 3.44 -12.57
N LEU A 63 7.73 4.47 -11.97
CA LEU A 63 8.63 5.39 -12.67
C LEU A 63 9.89 4.68 -13.19
N SER A 64 10.48 3.81 -12.37
CA SER A 64 11.63 2.98 -12.74
C SER A 64 11.32 2.11 -13.96
N LEU A 65 10.18 1.39 -13.94
CA LEU A 65 9.73 0.54 -15.06
C LEU A 65 9.43 1.35 -16.34
N MET A 66 9.07 2.63 -16.21
CA MET A 66 8.87 3.54 -17.34
C MET A 66 10.18 4.20 -17.84
N GLY A 67 11.32 3.94 -17.19
CA GLY A 67 12.58 4.63 -17.48
C GLY A 67 12.54 6.14 -17.14
N ALA A 68 11.64 6.54 -16.25
CA ALA A 68 11.47 7.94 -15.83
C ALA A 68 12.28 8.26 -14.57
N SER A 69 12.70 9.52 -14.43
CA SER A 69 13.39 9.97 -13.22
C SER A 69 12.47 9.96 -12.00
N ILE A 70 12.98 9.46 -10.87
CA ILE A 70 12.26 9.48 -9.59
C ILE A 70 12.51 10.84 -8.90
N PRO A 71 11.45 11.60 -8.54
CA PRO A 71 11.62 12.86 -7.84
C PRO A 71 12.31 12.69 -6.48
N PRO A 72 13.22 13.59 -6.07
CA PRO A 72 13.99 13.43 -4.84
C PRO A 72 13.18 13.57 -3.55
N HIS A 73 11.93 14.05 -3.65
CA HIS A 73 11.01 14.15 -2.51
C HIS A 73 10.19 12.87 -2.29
N PHE A 74 10.34 11.86 -3.15
CA PHE A 74 9.73 10.56 -2.92
C PHE A 74 10.54 9.83 -1.86
N GLU A 75 9.86 9.35 -0.82
CA GLU A 75 10.48 8.65 0.30
C GLU A 75 10.67 7.15 0.04
N GLY A 76 9.92 6.60 -0.91
CA GLY A 76 10.01 5.20 -1.31
C GLY A 76 11.16 4.91 -2.28
N ARG A 77 11.37 3.64 -2.57
CA ARG A 77 12.37 3.12 -3.51
C ARG A 77 11.72 2.16 -4.52
N PRO A 78 12.31 1.96 -5.72
CA PRO A 78 11.83 0.93 -6.63
C PRO A 78 11.91 -0.48 -6.00
N LEU A 79 10.85 -1.26 -6.16
CA LEU A 79 10.80 -2.69 -5.80
C LEU A 79 11.22 -3.58 -6.97
N ILE A 80 11.09 -3.06 -8.19
CA ILE A 80 11.46 -3.72 -9.44
C ILE A 80 12.33 -2.73 -10.21
N GLU A 81 13.53 -3.16 -10.55
CA GLU A 81 14.46 -2.38 -11.36
C GLU A 81 14.52 -3.00 -12.77
N THR A 82 14.21 -2.19 -13.78
CA THR A 82 14.66 -2.50 -15.13
C THR A 82 16.15 -2.18 -15.15
N LEU A 83 17.02 -3.19 -15.24
CA LEU A 83 18.40 -2.97 -15.65
C LEU A 83 18.32 -2.27 -17.00
N ILE A 84 18.55 -0.95 -17.02
CA ILE A 84 18.54 -0.16 -18.24
C ILE A 84 19.54 -0.82 -19.20
N LEU A 85 19.02 -1.49 -20.22
CA LEU A 85 19.79 -1.86 -21.40
C LEU A 85 20.14 -0.54 -22.09
N THR A 86 21.25 0.08 -21.68
CA THR A 86 21.94 1.06 -22.53
C THR A 86 22.31 0.33 -23.82
N LYS A 87 21.66 0.76 -24.90
CA LYS A 87 21.86 0.27 -26.26
C LYS A 87 23.28 0.55 -26.75
#